data_AF-A0A7X8WAE1-F1
#
_entry.id   AF-A0A7X8WAE1-F1
#
_cell.length_a   1.000
_cell.length_b   1.000
_cell.length_c   1.000
_cell.angle_alpha   90.00
_cell.angle_beta   90.00
_cell.angle_gamma   90.00
#
_symmetry.space_group_name_H-M   'P 1'
#
loop_
_entity.id
_entity.type
_entity.pdbx_description
1 polymer ?
#
loop_
_entity_poly.entity_id
_entity_poly.type
_entity_poly.pdbx_seq_one_letter_code
_entity_poly.pdbx_strand_id
1 'polypeptide(L)'
;MVQFKDLPVEIQNRMLDEQVRQGNKRDEEVFEVNIAAPGREGGFNWARAVDGYVFWEKIIKYGDFSVFYEKYPKAPDKLYSEEEVRDLFIKHSKDLYTQHSKFSELLLEQDLKWFEENKK
;
A
#
# COMPACT_ATOMS: atom_id res chain seq x y z
N MET A 1 -14.04 5.00 -19.76
CA MET A 1 -13.97 4.78 -18.30
C MET A 1 -13.69 3.31 -18.09
N VAL A 2 -12.69 3.00 -17.28
CA VAL A 2 -12.34 1.63 -16.91
C VAL A 2 -13.42 1.03 -16.01
N GLN A 3 -13.53 -0.30 -15.95
CA GLN A 3 -14.40 -0.97 -14.97
C GLN A 3 -13.62 -1.24 -13.69
N PHE A 4 -14.29 -1.25 -12.54
CA PHE A 4 -13.61 -1.44 -11.25
C PHE A 4 -12.85 -2.77 -11.19
N LYS A 5 -13.45 -3.86 -11.69
CA LYS A 5 -12.83 -5.20 -11.73
C LYS A 5 -11.61 -5.30 -12.64
N ASP A 6 -11.49 -4.40 -13.61
CA ASP A 6 -10.37 -4.38 -14.56
C ASP A 6 -9.18 -3.54 -14.05
N LEU A 7 -9.35 -2.85 -12.91
CA LEU A 7 -8.26 -2.10 -12.29
C LEU A 7 -7.24 -3.06 -11.67
N PRO A 8 -5.94 -2.72 -11.67
CA PRO A 8 -4.97 -3.37 -10.82
C PRO A 8 -5.42 -3.38 -9.35
N VAL A 9 -5.15 -4.49 -8.64
CA VAL A 9 -5.64 -4.72 -7.27
C VAL A 9 -5.17 -3.66 -6.28
N GLU A 10 -3.99 -3.07 -6.51
CA GLU A 10 -3.44 -1.99 -5.71
C GLU A 10 -4.27 -0.71 -5.85
N ILE A 11 -4.79 -0.42 -7.05
CA ILE A 11 -5.66 0.72 -7.32
C ILE A 11 -7.05 0.47 -6.70
N GLN A 12 -7.59 -0.75 -6.85
CA GLN A 12 -8.86 -1.14 -6.21
C GLN A 12 -8.80 -0.94 -4.70
N ASN A 13 -7.76 -1.48 -4.05
CA ASN A 13 -7.55 -1.33 -2.61
C ASN A 13 -7.42 0.14 -2.20
N ARG A 14 -6.72 0.95 -2.99
CA ARG A 14 -6.56 2.37 -2.70
C ARG A 14 -7.87 3.15 -2.81
N MET A 15 -8.75 2.80 -3.75
CA MET A 15 -10.10 3.37 -3.84
C MET A 15 -10.94 3.02 -2.60
N LEU A 16 -10.87 1.77 -2.15
CA LEU A 16 -11.55 1.31 -0.94
C LEU A 16 -11.00 1.97 0.34
N ASP A 17 -9.69 2.21 0.40
CA ASP A 17 -9.07 2.96 1.50
C ASP A 17 -9.57 4.41 1.54
N GLU A 18 -9.77 5.04 0.37
CA GLU A 18 -10.36 6.38 0.30
C GLU A 18 -11.85 6.40 0.68
N GLN A 19 -12.64 5.35 0.39
CA GLN A 19 -14.01 5.23 0.94
C GLN A 19 -13.97 5.28 2.47
N VAL A 20 -13.18 4.38 3.08
CA VAL A 20 -13.10 4.24 4.53
C VAL A 20 -12.57 5.51 5.19
N ARG A 21 -11.52 6.10 4.62
CA ARG A 21 -10.94 7.35 5.13
C ARG A 21 -11.92 8.52 5.07
N GLN A 22 -12.85 8.53 4.11
CA GLN A 22 -13.88 9.56 3.99
C GLN A 22 -15.17 9.23 4.77
N GLY A 23 -15.18 8.13 5.53
CA GLY A 23 -16.26 7.76 6.45
C GLY A 23 -17.30 6.80 5.87
N ASN A 24 -17.06 6.24 4.69
CA ASN A 24 -17.93 5.24 4.07
C ASN A 24 -17.50 3.81 4.43
N LYS A 25 -18.43 2.87 4.31
CA LYS A 25 -18.15 1.44 4.47
C LYS A 25 -17.21 0.99 3.34
N ARG A 26 -16.26 0.11 3.65
CA ARG A 26 -15.46 -0.60 2.63
C ARG A 26 -16.37 -1.51 1.83
N ASP A 27 -16.72 -1.11 0.61
CA ASP A 27 -17.71 -1.81 -0.20
C ASP A 27 -17.37 -1.68 -1.70
N GLU A 28 -16.93 -2.79 -2.29
CA GLU A 28 -16.54 -2.85 -3.70
C GLU A 28 -17.73 -2.76 -4.65
N GLU A 29 -18.91 -3.25 -4.24
CA GLU A 29 -20.11 -3.26 -5.06
C GLU A 29 -20.50 -1.84 -5.50
N VAL A 30 -20.24 -0.84 -4.66
CA VAL A 30 -20.43 0.59 -4.97
C VAL A 30 -19.68 0.97 -6.25
N PHE A 31 -18.43 0.51 -6.40
CA PHE A 31 -17.60 0.83 -7.56
C PHE A 31 -17.85 -0.09 -8.75
N GLU A 32 -18.33 -1.31 -8.52
CA GLU A 32 -18.81 -2.18 -9.59
C GLU A 32 -20.04 -1.58 -10.29
N VAL A 33 -20.95 -0.99 -9.53
CA VAL A 33 -22.14 -0.29 -10.06
C VAL A 33 -21.75 1.06 -10.68
N ASN A 34 -20.90 1.83 -10.01
CA ASN A 34 -20.43 3.12 -10.48
C ASN A 34 -18.98 3.38 -10.02
N ILE A 35 -18.02 3.18 -10.91
CA ILE A 35 -16.59 3.38 -10.61
C ILE A 35 -16.24 4.80 -10.14
N ALA A 36 -17.06 5.79 -10.52
CA ALA A 36 -16.92 7.18 -10.12
C ALA A 36 -17.93 7.59 -9.03
N ALA A 37 -18.44 6.63 -8.26
CA ALA A 37 -19.41 6.87 -7.19
C ALA A 37 -18.93 8.00 -6.25
N PRO A 38 -19.72 9.07 -6.08
CA PRO A 38 -19.39 10.14 -5.15
C PRO A 38 -19.54 9.65 -3.70
N GLY A 39 -18.95 10.39 -2.75
CA GLY A 39 -19.00 10.03 -1.34
C GLY A 39 -20.41 9.83 -0.76
N ARG A 40 -21.43 10.54 -1.25
CA ARG A 40 -22.84 10.38 -0.81
C ARG A 40 -23.48 9.06 -1.25
N GLU A 41 -22.91 8.38 -2.24
CA GLU A 41 -23.36 7.09 -2.79
C GLU A 41 -22.47 5.94 -2.28
N GLY A 42 -21.69 6.16 -1.22
CA GLY A 42 -20.77 5.17 -0.63
C GLY A 42 -19.38 5.16 -1.26
N GLY A 43 -19.15 5.88 -2.36
CA GLY A 43 -17.83 6.00 -2.98
C GLY A 43 -16.94 7.01 -2.27
N PHE A 44 -16.26 7.89 -3.00
CA PHE A 44 -15.44 8.92 -2.37
C PHE A 44 -15.35 10.20 -3.22
N ASN A 45 -15.04 11.32 -2.59
CA ASN A 45 -14.84 12.58 -3.30
C ASN A 45 -13.36 12.71 -3.69
N TRP A 46 -13.08 12.73 -5.01
CA TRP A 46 -11.71 12.81 -5.53
C TRP A 46 -10.99 14.11 -5.13
N ALA A 47 -11.70 15.24 -5.02
CA ALA A 47 -11.11 16.50 -4.59
C ALA A 47 -10.72 16.51 -3.10
N ARG A 48 -11.31 15.61 -2.30
CA ARG A 48 -10.97 15.42 -0.88
C ARG A 48 -10.02 14.24 -0.66
N ALA A 49 -9.71 13.47 -1.69
CA ALA A 49 -8.80 12.32 -1.61
C ALA A 49 -7.36 12.78 -1.37
N VAL A 50 -6.54 11.93 -0.73
CA VAL A 50 -5.13 12.24 -0.45
C VAL A 50 -4.37 12.54 -1.75
N ASP A 51 -4.71 11.82 -2.82
CA ASP A 51 -4.04 11.96 -4.12
C ASP A 51 -4.65 13.04 -5.02
N GLY A 52 -5.81 13.60 -4.63
CA GLY A 52 -6.46 14.72 -5.29
C GLY A 52 -7.21 14.38 -6.59
N TYR A 53 -7.98 15.36 -7.08
CA TYR A 53 -8.92 15.19 -8.19
C TYR A 53 -8.24 14.72 -9.49
N VAL A 54 -7.15 15.40 -9.88
CA VAL A 54 -6.46 15.15 -11.15
C VAL A 54 -5.89 13.73 -11.21
N PHE A 55 -5.41 13.19 -10.10
CA PHE A 55 -4.88 11.83 -10.02
C PHE A 55 -5.96 10.79 -10.32
N TRP A 56 -7.09 10.87 -9.62
CA TRP A 56 -8.21 9.93 -9.80
C TRP A 56 -8.89 10.08 -11.16
N GLU A 57 -8.95 11.29 -11.70
CA GLU A 57 -9.47 11.52 -13.05
C GLU A 57 -8.62 10.79 -14.12
N LYS A 58 -7.29 10.86 -14.01
CA LYS A 58 -6.39 10.15 -14.93
C LYS A 58 -6.57 8.64 -14.91
N ILE A 59 -6.66 8.06 -13.72
CA ILE A 59 -6.84 6.62 -13.54
C ILE A 59 -8.23 6.17 -14.02
N ILE A 60 -9.30 6.80 -13.51
CA ILE A 60 -10.67 6.29 -13.67
C ILE A 60 -11.27 6.68 -15.03
N LYS A 61 -11.07 7.93 -15.47
CA LYS A 61 -11.63 8.41 -16.75
C LYS A 61 -10.75 8.04 -17.93
N TYR A 62 -9.43 8.27 -17.82
CA TYR A 62 -8.49 8.12 -18.92
C TYR A 62 -7.78 6.76 -18.95
N GLY A 63 -7.89 5.94 -17.89
CA GLY A 63 -7.22 4.63 -17.83
C GLY A 63 -5.69 4.74 -17.79
N ASP A 64 -5.17 5.91 -17.42
CA ASP A 64 -3.74 6.16 -17.31
C ASP A 64 -3.26 5.66 -15.95
N PHE A 65 -2.79 4.41 -15.92
CA PHE A 65 -2.27 3.79 -14.71
C PHE A 65 -0.79 4.12 -14.46
N SER A 66 -0.08 4.73 -15.42
CA SER A 66 1.34 5.06 -15.21
C SER A 66 1.48 6.07 -14.09
N VAL A 67 0.55 7.03 -13.96
CA VAL A 67 0.56 8.01 -12.87
C VAL A 67 0.43 7.37 -11.49
N PHE A 68 -0.22 6.20 -11.38
CA PHE A 68 -0.26 5.46 -10.14
C PHE A 68 1.13 4.91 -9.83
N TYR A 69 1.78 4.24 -10.78
CA TYR A 69 3.08 3.58 -10.56
C TYR A 69 4.27 4.55 -10.53
N GLU A 70 4.16 5.74 -11.11
CA GLU A 70 5.14 6.82 -10.91
C GLU A 70 5.13 7.31 -9.46
N LYS A 71 3.94 7.38 -8.84
CA LYS A 71 3.77 7.84 -7.45
C LYS A 71 3.97 6.71 -6.44
N TYR A 72 3.54 5.50 -6.80
CA TYR A 72 3.65 4.27 -6.03
C TYR A 72 4.41 3.24 -6.85
N PRO A 73 5.74 3.37 -6.97
CA PRO A 73 6.54 2.39 -7.69
C PRO A 73 6.25 1.01 -7.14
N LYS A 74 6.05 0.04 -8.04
CA LYS A 74 6.07 -1.36 -7.62
C LYS A 74 7.40 -1.60 -6.93
N ALA A 75 7.36 -2.36 -5.83
CA ALA A 75 8.60 -2.91 -5.30
C ALA A 75 9.32 -3.59 -6.47
N PRO A 76 10.65 -3.45 -6.57
CA PRO A 76 11.39 -4.16 -7.61
C PRO A 76 11.02 -5.64 -7.54
N ASP A 77 10.76 -6.26 -8.69
CA ASP A 77 10.46 -7.71 -8.82
C ASP A 77 11.61 -8.62 -8.32
N LYS A 78 12.63 -8.03 -7.69
CA LYS A 78 13.66 -8.76 -6.98
C LYS A 78 13.02 -9.44 -5.78
N LEU A 79 12.59 -10.68 -6.01
CA LEU A 79 12.42 -11.68 -4.97
C LEU A 79 13.78 -11.81 -4.28
N TYR A 80 13.88 -11.21 -3.10
CA TYR A 80 15.01 -11.45 -2.22
C TYR A 80 14.89 -12.90 -1.77
N SER A 81 16.01 -13.63 -1.86
CA SER A 81 16.13 -14.90 -1.14
C SER A 81 15.89 -14.65 0.36
N GLU A 82 15.45 -15.68 1.09
CA GLU A 82 15.28 -15.58 2.55
C GLU A 82 16.54 -15.06 3.24
N GLU A 83 17.72 -15.45 2.76
CA GLU A 83 19.02 -14.98 3.25
C GLU A 83 19.21 -13.48 3.00
N GLU A 84 18.87 -12.97 1.81
CA GLU A 84 18.95 -11.53 1.54
C GLU A 84 17.96 -10.72 2.39
N VAL A 85 16.75 -11.22 2.63
CA VAL A 85 15.76 -10.56 3.51
C VAL A 85 16.29 -10.52 4.94
N ARG A 86 16.82 -11.64 5.44
CA ARG A 86 17.41 -11.74 6.79
C ARG A 86 18.57 -10.78 6.93
N ASP A 87 19.47 -10.72 5.96
CA ASP A 87 20.66 -9.87 6.00
C ASP A 87 20.29 -8.37 5.91
N LEU A 88 19.27 -8.02 5.10
CA LEU A 88 18.69 -6.68 5.05
C LEU A 88 18.07 -6.27 6.39
N PHE A 89 17.31 -7.19 7.01
CA PHE A 89 16.71 -6.98 8.32
C PHE A 89 17.77 -6.75 9.40
N ILE A 90 18.79 -7.61 9.48
CA ILE A 90 19.92 -7.47 10.41
C ILE A 90 20.61 -6.12 10.23
N LYS A 91 20.87 -5.72 8.97
CA LYS A 91 21.50 -4.45 8.66
C LYS A 91 20.64 -3.28 9.17
N HIS A 92 19.35 -3.28 8.84
CA HIS A 92 18.44 -2.21 9.23
C HIS A 92 18.29 -2.11 10.74
N SER A 93 18.12 -3.23 11.45
CA SER A 93 18.05 -3.23 12.91
C SER A 93 19.35 -2.73 13.53
N LYS A 94 20.53 -3.10 13.01
CA LYS A 94 21.81 -2.54 13.48
C LYS A 94 21.93 -1.03 13.25
N ASP A 95 21.45 -0.53 12.11
CA ASP A 95 21.43 0.90 11.81
C ASP A 95 20.50 1.68 12.76
N LEU A 96 19.32 1.10 13.08
CA LEU A 96 18.37 1.65 14.05
C LEU A 96 18.93 1.69 15.48
N TYR A 97 19.69 0.68 15.88
CA TYR A 97 20.25 0.56 17.21
C TYR A 97 21.72 1.03 17.29
N THR A 98 22.01 2.17 16.67
CA THR A 98 23.34 2.76 16.41
C THR A 98 24.20 3.06 17.65
N GLN A 99 23.71 2.78 18.86
CA GLN A 99 24.52 2.76 20.09
C GLN A 99 24.74 1.30 20.52
N HIS A 100 25.98 0.81 20.38
CA HIS A 100 26.42 -0.50 20.90
C HIS A 100 26.34 -0.51 22.44
N SER A 101 25.15 -0.81 22.96
CA SER A 101 24.91 -1.11 24.36
C SER A 101 24.38 -2.55 24.45
N LYS A 102 24.53 -3.23 25.58
CA LYS A 102 23.95 -4.57 25.78
C LYS A 102 22.43 -4.64 25.49
N PHE A 103 21.75 -3.49 25.55
CA PHE A 103 20.32 -3.40 25.25
C PHE A 103 20.01 -3.50 23.75
N SER A 104 20.89 -3.01 22.87
CA SER A 104 20.70 -3.12 21.42
C SER A 104 20.97 -4.54 20.91
N GLU A 105 21.91 -5.26 21.52
CA GLU A 105 22.16 -6.67 21.22
C GLU A 105 20.93 -7.55 21.54
N LEU A 106 20.31 -7.32 22.71
CA LEU A 106 19.10 -8.07 23.12
C LEU A 106 17.90 -7.80 22.19
N LEU A 107 17.73 -6.56 21.73
CA LEU A 107 16.65 -6.21 20.80
C LEU A 107 16.87 -6.87 19.43
N LEU A 108 18.11 -6.88 18.92
CA LEU A 108 18.45 -7.59 17.69
C LEU A 108 18.16 -9.10 17.80
N GLU A 109 18.47 -9.72 18.95
CA GLU A 109 18.16 -11.13 19.19
C GLU A 109 16.66 -11.42 19.22
N GLN A 110 15.85 -10.54 19.83
CA GLN A 110 14.38 -10.68 19.86
C GLN A 110 13.77 -10.54 18.46
N ASP A 111 14.22 -9.54 17.72
CA ASP A 111 13.83 -9.28 16.33
C ASP A 111 14.15 -10.48 15.43
N LEU A 112 15.35 -11.05 15.56
CA LEU A 112 15.76 -12.23 14.81
C LEU A 112 14.95 -13.46 15.18
N LYS A 113 14.69 -13.67 16.48
CA LYS A 113 13.86 -14.78 16.94
C LYS A 113 12.44 -14.67 16.40
N TRP A 114 11.84 -13.48 16.43
CA TRP A 114 10.52 -13.24 15.86
C TRP A 114 10.50 -13.53 14.36
N PHE A 115 11.54 -13.11 13.61
CA PHE A 115 11.66 -13.40 12.18
C PHE A 115 11.69 -14.91 11.90
N GLU A 116 12.52 -15.66 12.64
CA GLU A 116 12.63 -17.12 12.50
C GLU A 116 11.33 -17.86 12.88
N GLU A 117 10.58 -17.36 13.86
CA GLU A 117 9.29 -17.94 14.29
C GLU A 117 8.14 -17.67 13.30
N ASN A 118 8.25 -16.62 12.48
CA ASN A 118 7.17 -16.17 11.59
C ASN A 118 7.48 -16.35 10.10
N LYS A 119 8.64 -16.88 9.73
CA LYS A 119 8.91 -17.32 8.36
C LYS A 119 8.04 -18.55 8.05
N LYS A 120 7.19 -18.44 7.03
CA LYS A 120 6.32 -19.50 6.52
C LYS A 120 6.88 -20.09 5.25
#